data_AF-A0AB37VEV2-F1
#
_entry.id   AF-A0AB37VEV2-F1
#
_cell.length_a   1.000
_cell.length_b   1.000
_cell.length_c   1.000
_cell.angle_alpha   90.00
_cell.angle_beta   90.00
_cell.angle_gamma   90.00
#
_symmetry.space_group_name_H-M   'P 1'
#
loop_
_entity.id
_entity.type
_entity.pdbx_description
1 polymer ?
#
loop_
_entity_poly.entity_id
_entity_poly.type
_entity_poly.pdbx_seq_one_letter_code
_entity_poly.pdbx_strand_id
1 'polypeptide(L)'
;MATTITEVTECFEYLFSSLYRKAFVKTLRLNECNERELLPLVRCYLLGWFADSLSPEVRGKLPGSLSGHGYIDFVIDDVAVEFAVRKPGAARSALSASVNSTEVKKLMKYDGKALLVLFDFSDTPYTEEQIESFRSWPSLGRGNHRKSAFNVAYFFVEKRSPLTHGKITRNIRIR
;
A
#
# COMPACT_ATOMS: atom_id res chain seq x y z
N MET A 1 -21.85 0.16 -7.81
CA MET A 1 -21.49 1.31 -6.95
C MET A 1 -20.03 1.60 -7.19
N ALA A 2 -19.57 2.84 -7.07
CA ALA A 2 -18.13 3.12 -7.23
C ALA A 2 -17.38 2.78 -5.94
N THR A 3 -16.34 1.94 -6.04
CA THR A 3 -15.47 1.61 -4.91
C THR A 3 -14.86 2.87 -4.26
N THR A 4 -14.80 2.90 -2.93
CA THR A 4 -14.22 4.02 -2.18
C THR A 4 -12.85 3.67 -1.58
N ILE A 5 -12.04 4.69 -1.28
CA ILE A 5 -10.75 4.49 -0.57
C ILE A 5 -10.98 3.83 0.79
N THR A 6 -12.06 4.20 1.49
CA THR A 6 -12.42 3.62 2.78
C THR A 6 -12.71 2.13 2.67
N GLU A 7 -13.50 1.72 1.67
CA GLU A 7 -13.84 0.32 1.42
C GLU A 7 -12.59 -0.53 1.10
N VAL A 8 -11.71 -0.04 0.24
CA VAL A 8 -10.41 -0.71 -0.02
C VAL A 8 -9.58 -0.78 1.26
N THR A 9 -9.54 0.29 2.05
CA THR A 9 -8.80 0.33 3.32
C THR A 9 -9.32 -0.70 4.32
N GLU A 10 -10.65 -0.83 4.49
CA GLU A 10 -11.29 -1.81 5.37
C GLU A 10 -11.03 -3.25 4.90
N CYS A 11 -11.04 -3.48 3.59
CA CYS A 11 -10.68 -4.76 3.00
C CYS A 11 -9.23 -5.18 3.36
N PHE A 12 -8.27 -4.26 3.25
CA PHE A 12 -6.88 -4.50 3.65
C PHE A 12 -6.69 -4.59 5.17
N GLU A 13 -7.49 -3.88 5.97
CA GLU A 13 -7.49 -3.99 7.43
C GLU A 13 -7.88 -5.40 7.90
N TYR A 14 -8.94 -5.93 7.29
CA TYR A 14 -9.39 -7.30 7.52
C TYR A 14 -8.32 -8.31 7.12
N LEU A 15 -7.69 -8.11 5.94
CA LEU A 15 -6.61 -8.96 5.48
C LEU A 15 -5.44 -8.96 6.48
N PHE A 16 -4.90 -7.78 6.82
CA PHE A 16 -3.78 -7.63 7.77
C PHE A 16 -4.06 -8.36 9.08
N SER A 17 -5.23 -8.11 9.67
CA SER A 17 -5.63 -8.75 10.92
C SER A 17 -5.77 -10.27 10.79
N SER A 18 -6.21 -10.76 9.64
CA SER A 18 -6.37 -12.18 9.37
C SER A 18 -5.05 -12.94 9.27
N LEU A 19 -3.95 -12.26 8.90
CA LEU A 19 -2.60 -12.85 8.86
C LEU A 19 -2.04 -13.19 10.25
N TYR A 20 -2.72 -12.79 11.33
CA TYR A 20 -2.39 -13.17 12.71
C TYR A 20 -3.39 -14.16 13.32
N ARG A 21 -4.49 -14.49 12.64
CA ARG A 21 -5.52 -15.40 13.15
C ARG A 21 -5.02 -16.84 13.09
N LYS A 22 -4.61 -17.39 14.24
CA LYS A 22 -4.10 -18.78 14.36
C LYS A 22 -5.03 -19.82 13.71
N ALA A 23 -6.34 -19.63 13.82
CA ALA A 23 -7.33 -20.54 13.23
C ALA A 23 -7.27 -20.56 11.68
N PHE A 24 -6.90 -19.44 11.07
CA PHE A 24 -6.78 -19.27 9.62
C PHE A 24 -5.38 -19.64 9.11
N VAL A 25 -4.33 -19.04 9.69
CA VAL A 25 -2.95 -19.22 9.18
C VAL A 25 -2.37 -20.60 9.49
N LYS A 26 -2.89 -21.29 10.51
CA LYS A 26 -2.40 -22.61 10.95
C LYS A 26 -0.88 -22.60 11.16
N THR A 27 -0.12 -23.24 10.27
CA THR A 27 1.34 -23.35 10.30
C THR A 27 2.04 -22.32 9.40
N LEU A 28 1.30 -21.60 8.55
CA LEU A 28 1.84 -20.60 7.65
C LEU A 28 2.23 -19.34 8.43
N ARG A 29 3.40 -18.80 8.10
CA ARG A 29 3.93 -17.57 8.71
C ARG A 29 3.73 -16.38 7.79
N LEU A 30 2.47 -16.11 7.45
CA LEU A 30 2.13 -15.09 6.45
C LEU A 30 2.53 -13.66 6.88
N ASN A 31 2.62 -13.41 8.18
CA ASN A 31 3.13 -12.17 8.75
C ASN A 31 4.68 -12.07 8.76
N GLU A 32 5.38 -13.09 8.28
CA GLU A 32 6.83 -13.08 8.07
C GLU A 32 7.21 -12.94 6.58
N CYS A 33 6.21 -13.04 5.69
CA CYS A 33 6.39 -12.91 4.25
C CYS A 33 6.78 -11.48 3.84
N ASN A 34 7.59 -11.39 2.80
CA ASN A 34 7.86 -10.13 2.11
C ASN A 34 6.77 -9.81 1.08
N GLU A 35 6.87 -8.64 0.45
CA GLU A 35 5.91 -8.17 -0.56
C GLU A 35 5.72 -9.16 -1.71
N ARG A 36 6.80 -9.67 -2.31
CA ARG A 36 6.75 -10.64 -3.42
C ARG A 36 6.02 -11.93 -3.04
N GLU A 37 6.14 -12.37 -1.79
CA GLU A 37 5.48 -13.57 -1.28
C GLU A 37 4.00 -13.33 -1.00
N LEU A 38 3.63 -12.13 -0.52
CA LEU A 38 2.23 -11.78 -0.22
C LEU A 38 1.44 -11.31 -1.45
N LEU A 39 2.07 -10.66 -2.42
CA LEU A 39 1.36 -10.03 -3.55
C LEU A 39 0.42 -11.00 -4.31
N PRO A 40 0.82 -12.26 -4.61
CA PRO A 40 -0.10 -13.23 -5.23
C PRO A 40 -1.29 -13.60 -4.33
N LEU A 41 -1.08 -13.71 -3.01
CA LEU A 41 -2.15 -14.02 -2.05
C LEU A 41 -3.12 -12.84 -1.92
N VAL A 42 -2.58 -11.62 -1.85
CA VAL A 42 -3.36 -10.37 -1.87
C VAL A 42 -4.21 -10.32 -3.14
N ARG A 43 -3.63 -10.61 -4.31
CA ARG A 43 -4.35 -10.66 -5.59
C ARG A 43 -5.55 -11.62 -5.55
N CYS A 44 -5.35 -12.85 -5.08
CA CYS A 44 -6.42 -13.84 -4.97
C CYS A 44 -7.51 -13.43 -3.97
N TYR A 45 -7.11 -12.85 -2.84
CA TYR A 45 -8.05 -12.33 -1.84
C TYR A 45 -8.89 -11.18 -2.39
N LEU A 46 -8.25 -10.20 -3.05
CA LEU A 46 -8.94 -9.07 -3.67
C LEU A 46 -9.89 -9.52 -4.78
N LEU A 47 -9.54 -10.55 -5.56
CA LEU A 47 -10.44 -11.11 -6.56
C LEU A 47 -11.71 -11.67 -5.91
N GLY A 48 -11.59 -12.36 -4.77
CA GLY A 48 -12.73 -12.85 -4.03
C GLY A 48 -13.60 -11.74 -3.42
N TRP A 49 -13.00 -10.60 -3.07
CA TRP A 49 -13.70 -9.47 -2.45
C TRP A 49 -14.37 -8.53 -3.47
N PHE A 50 -13.65 -8.18 -4.54
CA PHE A 50 -14.07 -7.16 -5.52
C PHE A 50 -14.52 -7.75 -6.86
N ALA A 51 -14.38 -9.07 -7.04
CA ALA A 51 -14.78 -9.79 -8.25
C ALA A 51 -14.22 -9.14 -9.53
N ASP A 52 -15.08 -8.89 -10.51
CA ASP A 52 -14.73 -8.34 -11.82
C ASP A 52 -14.23 -6.88 -11.77
N SER A 53 -14.32 -6.22 -10.61
CA SER A 53 -13.85 -4.85 -10.42
C SER A 53 -12.33 -4.76 -10.22
N LEU A 54 -11.65 -5.90 -10.05
CA LEU A 54 -10.20 -5.97 -9.85
C LEU A 54 -9.45 -6.13 -11.17
N SER A 55 -8.51 -5.23 -11.43
CA SER A 55 -7.50 -5.35 -12.48
C SER A 55 -6.09 -5.36 -11.88
N PRO A 56 -5.33 -6.47 -11.92
CA PRO A 56 -3.95 -6.51 -11.46
C PRO A 56 -2.98 -5.97 -12.51
N GLU A 57 -1.81 -5.47 -12.07
CA GLU A 57 -0.68 -5.08 -12.93
C GLU A 57 -1.10 -4.13 -14.07
N VAL A 58 -1.81 -3.05 -13.73
CA VAL A 58 -2.31 -2.09 -14.72
C VAL A 58 -1.20 -1.13 -15.12
N ARG A 59 -0.96 -1.00 -16.42
CA ARG A 59 0.05 -0.08 -16.95
C ARG A 59 -0.30 1.37 -16.62
N GLY A 60 0.58 2.04 -15.90
CA GLY A 60 0.49 3.45 -15.51
C GLY A 60 1.61 4.32 -16.10
N LYS A 61 1.52 5.64 -15.86
CA LYS A 61 2.57 6.60 -16.22
C LYS A 61 3.64 6.64 -15.12
N LEU A 62 4.91 6.53 -15.49
CA LEU A 62 6.03 6.60 -14.54
C LEU A 62 7.11 7.59 -15.04
N PRO A 63 7.04 8.86 -14.61
CA PRO A 63 8.02 9.87 -14.99
C PRO A 63 9.44 9.53 -14.51
N GLY A 64 10.42 9.71 -15.38
CA GLY A 64 11.83 9.43 -15.12
C GLY A 64 12.26 7.99 -15.37
N SER A 65 11.35 7.10 -15.77
CA SER A 65 11.70 5.78 -16.31
C SER A 65 12.05 5.85 -17.79
N LEU A 66 12.91 4.95 -18.29
CA LEU A 66 13.30 4.88 -19.71
C LEU A 66 12.11 4.65 -20.65
N SER A 67 11.14 3.84 -20.23
CA SER A 67 9.93 3.54 -20.99
C SER A 67 8.83 4.61 -20.83
N GLY A 68 8.94 5.49 -19.83
CA GLY A 68 7.88 6.42 -19.42
C GLY A 68 6.70 5.77 -18.68
N HIS A 69 6.76 4.46 -18.41
CA HIS A 69 5.66 3.68 -17.86
C HIS A 69 6.10 2.73 -16.75
N GLY A 70 5.17 2.41 -15.87
CA GLY A 70 5.29 1.37 -14.84
C GLY A 70 3.99 0.61 -14.71
N TYR A 71 3.92 -0.33 -13.77
CA TYR A 71 2.71 -1.09 -13.47
C TYR A 71 2.24 -0.78 -12.07
N ILE A 72 0.96 -0.48 -11.92
CA ILE A 72 0.28 -0.34 -10.63
C ILE A 72 -0.15 -1.74 -10.20
N ASP A 73 0.11 -2.10 -8.94
CA ASP A 73 -0.15 -3.47 -8.45
C ASP A 73 -1.61 -3.88 -8.67
N PHE A 74 -2.55 -3.01 -8.31
CA PHE A 74 -3.98 -3.22 -8.49
C PHE A 74 -4.73 -1.94 -8.86
N VAL A 75 -5.76 -2.08 -9.68
CA VAL A 75 -6.81 -1.09 -9.85
C VAL A 75 -8.13 -1.75 -9.48
N ILE A 76 -8.87 -1.16 -8.54
CA ILE A 76 -10.18 -1.61 -8.10
C ILE A 76 -11.19 -0.53 -8.47
N ASP A 77 -12.02 -0.78 -9.49
CA ASP A 77 -12.78 0.26 -10.20
C ASP A 77 -11.89 1.45 -10.63
N ASP A 78 -12.00 2.59 -9.93
CA ASP A 78 -11.27 3.83 -10.15
C ASP A 78 -10.21 4.12 -9.07
N VAL A 79 -9.87 3.12 -8.25
CA VAL A 79 -8.89 3.20 -7.17
C VAL A 79 -7.61 2.47 -7.58
N ALA A 80 -6.54 3.22 -7.86
CA ALA A 80 -5.19 2.67 -7.97
C ALA A 80 -4.62 2.34 -6.58
N VAL A 81 -4.07 1.13 -6.44
CA VAL A 81 -3.47 0.61 -5.21
C VAL A 81 -2.05 0.14 -5.48
N GLU A 82 -1.11 0.64 -4.70
CA GLU A 82 0.24 0.09 -4.56
C GLU A 82 0.39 -0.54 -3.18
N PHE A 83 1.11 -1.64 -3.07
CA PHE A 83 1.21 -2.44 -1.86
C PHE A 83 2.67 -2.68 -1.47
N ALA A 84 3.05 -2.28 -0.25
CA ALA A 84 4.38 -2.52 0.28
C ALA A 84 4.35 -3.20 1.66
N VAL A 85 5.36 -4.02 1.91
CA VAL A 85 5.45 -4.85 3.13
C VAL A 85 6.79 -4.70 3.81
N ARG A 86 6.76 -4.45 5.12
CA ARG A 86 7.91 -4.62 6.02
C ARG A 86 7.71 -5.86 6.87
N LYS A 87 8.46 -6.90 6.53
CA LYS A 87 8.55 -8.12 7.33
C LYS A 87 9.28 -7.88 8.67
N PRO A 88 9.13 -8.78 9.65
CA PRO A 88 9.91 -8.72 10.88
C PRO A 88 11.42 -8.71 10.60
N GLY A 89 12.16 -7.88 11.34
CA GLY A 89 13.61 -7.72 11.18
C GLY A 89 14.06 -6.92 9.95
N ALA A 90 13.17 -6.59 9.02
CA ALA A 90 13.54 -5.71 7.90
C ALA A 90 13.78 -4.27 8.36
N ALA A 91 14.69 -3.58 7.66
CA ALA A 91 15.02 -2.20 7.92
C ALA A 91 13.76 -1.33 7.87
N ARG A 92 13.68 -0.36 8.78
CA ARG A 92 12.57 0.59 8.86
C ARG A 92 12.34 1.31 7.53
N SER A 93 13.41 1.63 6.81
CA SER A 93 13.37 2.27 5.49
C SER A 93 12.60 1.49 4.43
N ALA A 94 12.28 0.20 4.62
CA ALA A 94 11.51 -0.58 3.66
C ALA A 94 10.15 0.07 3.29
N LEU A 95 9.53 0.80 4.22
CA LEU A 95 8.27 1.52 3.98
C LEU A 95 8.46 3.03 3.83
N SER A 96 9.70 3.54 3.68
CA SER A 96 9.89 4.98 3.51
C SER A 96 9.41 5.45 2.14
N ALA A 97 9.04 6.73 2.05
CA ALA A 97 8.69 7.38 0.78
C ALA A 97 9.84 7.37 -0.24
N SER A 98 11.10 7.32 0.22
CA SER A 98 12.27 7.25 -0.65
C SER A 98 12.42 5.89 -1.32
N VAL A 99 12.25 4.80 -0.57
CA VAL A 99 12.29 3.43 -1.11
C VAL A 99 11.09 3.20 -2.02
N ASN A 100 9.90 3.64 -1.59
CA ASN A 100 8.64 3.49 -2.35
C ASN A 100 8.39 4.65 -3.31
N SER A 101 9.46 5.30 -3.79
CA SER A 101 9.34 6.53 -4.57
C SER A 101 8.75 6.31 -5.94
N THR A 102 8.96 5.13 -6.54
CA THR A 102 8.38 4.77 -7.84
C THR A 102 6.87 4.53 -7.74
N GLU A 103 6.44 3.89 -6.66
CA GLU A 103 5.04 3.57 -6.31
C GLU A 103 4.28 4.86 -6.08
N VAL A 104 4.83 5.72 -5.24
CA VAL A 104 4.29 7.07 -5.00
C VAL A 104 4.18 7.84 -6.32
N LYS A 105 5.21 7.86 -7.19
CA LYS A 105 5.12 8.52 -8.49
C LYS A 105 4.02 7.97 -9.40
N LYS A 106 3.81 6.64 -9.44
CA LYS A 106 2.73 6.00 -10.22
C LYS A 106 1.38 6.51 -9.73
N LEU A 107 1.12 6.45 -8.42
CA LEU A 107 -0.12 6.92 -7.80
C LEU A 107 -0.40 8.40 -8.09
N MET A 108 0.62 9.24 -8.02
CA MET A 108 0.50 10.69 -8.27
C MET A 108 0.15 11.05 -9.72
N LYS A 109 0.39 10.14 -10.66
CA LYS A 109 0.09 10.32 -12.08
C LYS A 109 -1.21 9.65 -12.51
N TYR A 110 -1.81 8.85 -11.63
CA TYR A 110 -3.11 8.24 -11.88
C TYR A 110 -4.22 9.30 -11.87
N ASP A 111 -5.12 9.21 -12.85
CA ASP A 111 -6.25 10.13 -13.01
C ASP A 111 -7.50 9.48 -12.41
N GLY A 112 -7.49 9.38 -11.08
CA GLY A 112 -8.50 8.70 -10.28
C GLY A 112 -8.14 8.74 -8.80
N LYS A 113 -8.76 7.86 -8.01
CA LYS A 113 -8.43 7.71 -6.60
C LYS A 113 -7.15 6.87 -6.48
N ALA A 114 -6.31 7.18 -5.50
CA ALA A 114 -5.03 6.53 -5.31
C ALA A 114 -4.79 6.20 -3.83
N LEU A 115 -4.27 4.99 -3.58
CA LEU A 115 -4.00 4.46 -2.25
C LEU A 115 -2.64 3.72 -2.23
N LEU A 116 -1.80 4.08 -1.28
CA LEU A 116 -0.61 3.31 -0.91
C LEU A 116 -0.94 2.52 0.36
N VAL A 117 -0.93 1.19 0.26
CA VAL A 117 -1.12 0.30 1.40
C VAL A 117 0.23 -0.15 1.92
N LEU A 118 0.46 0.01 3.22
CA LEU A 118 1.70 -0.35 3.89
C LEU A 118 1.41 -1.33 5.02
N PHE A 119 1.92 -2.56 4.91
CA PHE A 119 1.87 -3.56 5.98
C PHE A 119 3.18 -3.58 6.75
N ASP A 120 3.15 -3.31 8.06
CA ASP A 120 4.31 -3.38 8.93
C ASP A 120 4.12 -4.46 10.00
N PHE A 121 4.82 -5.58 9.81
CA PHE A 121 4.80 -6.70 10.74
C PHE A 121 5.92 -6.62 11.79
N SER A 122 6.70 -5.53 11.79
CA SER A 122 7.78 -5.34 12.75
C SER A 122 7.28 -4.96 14.15
N ASP A 123 8.19 -5.02 15.12
CA ASP A 123 7.94 -4.58 16.50
C ASP A 123 8.17 -3.08 16.73
N THR A 124 8.53 -2.35 15.66
CA THR A 124 8.92 -0.94 15.74
C THR A 124 8.20 -0.16 14.66
N PRO A 125 6.86 -0.01 14.79
CA PRO A 125 6.05 0.65 13.79
C PRO A 125 6.43 2.12 13.62
N TYR A 126 6.02 2.69 12.49
CA TYR A 126 6.13 4.11 12.24
C TYR A 126 5.19 4.92 13.14
N THR A 127 5.66 6.09 13.53
CA THR A 127 4.82 7.12 14.15
C THR A 127 4.02 7.84 13.08
N GLU A 128 3.02 8.60 13.51
CA GLU A 128 2.21 9.40 12.61
C GLU A 128 3.03 10.45 11.86
N GLU A 129 4.00 11.09 12.53
CA GLU A 129 4.91 12.07 11.93
C GLU A 129 5.76 11.45 10.82
N GLN A 130 6.12 10.18 10.97
CA GLN A 130 6.86 9.44 9.94
C GLN A 130 5.97 9.13 8.73
N ILE A 131 4.70 8.81 8.93
CA ILE A 131 3.73 8.69 7.83
C ILE A 131 3.50 10.04 7.15
N GLU A 132 3.48 11.14 7.92
CA GLU A 132 3.38 12.51 7.39
C GLU A 132 4.57 12.90 6.50
N SER A 133 5.74 12.26 6.66
CA SER A 133 6.90 12.47 5.77
C SER A 133 6.62 12.08 4.31
N PHE A 134 5.56 11.32 4.01
CA PHE A 134 5.11 11.11 2.64
C PHE A 134 4.64 12.39 1.95
N ARG A 135 4.44 13.50 2.68
CA ARG A 135 4.23 14.84 2.11
C ARG A 135 5.51 15.50 1.59
N SER A 136 6.68 15.12 2.10
CA SER A 136 7.98 15.53 1.54
C SER A 136 8.35 14.61 0.37
N TRP A 137 7.92 15.02 -0.82
CA TRP A 137 7.89 14.15 -2.01
C TRP A 137 9.24 13.93 -2.69
N PRO A 138 9.40 12.81 -3.42
CA PRO A 138 10.45 12.68 -4.43
C PRO A 138 10.12 13.56 -5.65
N SER A 139 11.14 14.16 -6.26
CA SER A 139 10.99 14.92 -7.52
C SER A 139 10.42 14.03 -8.63
N LEU A 140 9.44 14.57 -9.39
CA LEU A 140 8.92 13.96 -10.63
C LEU A 140 9.85 14.15 -11.84
N GLY A 141 11.04 14.73 -11.65
CA GLY A 141 11.96 15.11 -12.71
C GLY A 141 11.65 16.49 -13.29
N ARG A 142 12.24 16.81 -14.44
CA ARG A 142 12.03 18.10 -15.13
C ARG A 142 10.66 18.11 -15.84
N GLY A 143 9.98 19.26 -15.83
CA GLY A 143 8.71 19.50 -16.53
C GLY A 143 7.52 19.83 -15.63
N ASN A 144 6.47 20.44 -16.20
CA ASN A 144 5.23 20.77 -15.49
C ASN A 144 4.29 19.56 -15.46
N HIS A 145 4.51 18.66 -14.49
CA HIS A 145 3.67 17.48 -14.32
C HIS A 145 2.39 17.82 -13.56
N ARG A 146 1.20 17.53 -14.12
CA ARG A 146 -0.02 17.40 -13.31
C ARG A 146 0.22 16.30 -12.28
N LYS A 147 -0.05 16.62 -11.01
CA LYS A 147 0.13 15.74 -9.87
C LYS A 147 -1.20 15.61 -9.11
N SER A 148 -1.57 14.38 -8.75
CA SER A 148 -2.81 14.06 -8.02
C SER A 148 -2.51 13.64 -6.58
N ALA A 149 -3.32 14.09 -5.62
CA ALA A 149 -3.23 13.61 -4.25
C ALA A 149 -3.44 12.09 -4.18
N PHE A 150 -2.82 11.45 -3.19
CA PHE A 150 -3.02 10.03 -2.92
C PHE A 150 -3.25 9.81 -1.43
N ASN A 151 -3.71 8.62 -1.04
CA ASN A 151 -3.93 8.26 0.35
C ASN A 151 -2.88 7.24 0.79
N VAL A 152 -2.53 7.24 2.07
CA VAL A 152 -1.73 6.19 2.70
C VAL A 152 -2.60 5.48 3.72
N ALA A 153 -2.62 4.15 3.68
CA ALA A 153 -3.17 3.29 4.73
C ALA A 153 -2.04 2.43 5.29
N TYR A 154 -1.62 2.74 6.51
CA TYR A 154 -0.55 2.05 7.22
C TYR A 154 -1.12 1.17 8.32
N PHE A 155 -0.81 -0.13 8.26
CA PHE A 155 -1.29 -1.14 9.20
C PHE A 155 -0.13 -1.72 9.99
N PHE A 156 -0.29 -1.84 11.31
CA PHE A 156 0.78 -2.27 12.19
C PHE A 156 0.28 -3.03 13.42
N VAL A 157 1.19 -3.72 14.10
CA VAL A 157 0.93 -4.31 15.41
C VAL A 157 1.10 -3.23 16.48
N GLU A 158 0.01 -2.86 17.15
CA GLU A 158 0.04 -1.87 18.23
C GLU A 158 0.50 -2.50 19.55
N LYS A 159 0.03 -3.72 19.84
CA LYS A 159 0.41 -4.48 21.03
C LYS A 159 0.44 -5.97 20.69
N ARG A 160 1.37 -6.73 21.27
CA ARG A 160 1.44 -8.20 21.09
C ARG A 160 0.73 -9.01 22.16
N SER A 161 0.53 -8.44 23.35
CA SER A 161 -0.14 -9.13 24.48
C SER A 161 -1.02 -8.17 25.30
N PRO A 162 -2.37 -8.23 25.15
CA PRO A 162 -3.08 -8.94 24.08
C PRO A 162 -2.70 -8.40 22.70
N LEU A 163 -2.88 -9.22 21.66
CA LEU A 163 -2.62 -8.80 20.28
C LEU A 163 -3.65 -7.76 19.85
N THR A 164 -3.21 -6.55 19.52
CA THR A 164 -4.01 -5.49 18.91
C THR A 164 -3.29 -4.93 17.69
N HIS A 165 -4.08 -4.52 16.69
CA HIS A 165 -3.58 -3.91 15.47
C HIS A 165 -3.99 -2.44 15.42
N GLY A 166 -3.09 -1.60 14.93
CA GLY A 166 -3.33 -0.19 14.69
C GLY A 166 -3.39 0.12 13.20
N LYS A 167 -3.97 1.27 12.87
CA LYS A 167 -4.06 1.80 11.52
C LYS A 167 -3.87 3.32 11.52
N ILE A 168 -3.07 3.82 10.58
CA ILE A 168 -2.97 5.26 10.29
C ILE A 168 -3.40 5.48 8.83
N THR A 169 -4.40 6.34 8.63
CA THR A 169 -4.86 6.74 7.29
C THR A 169 -4.61 8.22 7.06
N ARG A 170 -3.91 8.61 5.99
CA ARG A 170 -3.64 10.02 5.70
C ARG A 170 -3.86 10.34 4.23
N ASN A 171 -4.52 11.47 3.96
CA ASN A 171 -4.61 12.03 2.61
C ASN A 171 -3.39 12.91 2.36
N ILE A 172 -2.54 12.48 1.43
CA ILE A 172 -1.30 13.18 1.07
C ILE A 172 -1.62 14.12 -0.08
N ARG A 173 -1.85 15.39 0.29
CA ARG A 173 -1.97 16.49 -0.67
C ARG A 173 -0.60 17.02 -1.03
N ILE A 174 -0.44 17.27 -2.30
CA ILE A 174 0.78 17.77 -2.91
C ILE A 174 0.73 19.28 -2.96
N ARG A 175 1.84 19.90 -2.62
CA ARG A 175 2.09 21.30 -2.91
C ARG A 175 2.92 21.46 -4.18
#